data_AF-A0A9W6DCX9-F1
#
_entry.id   AF-A0A9W6DCX9-F1
#
_cell.length_a   1.000
_cell.length_b   1.000
_cell.length_c   1.000
_cell.angle_alpha   90.00
_cell.angle_beta   90.00
_cell.angle_gamma   90.00
#
_symmetry.space_group_name_H-M   'P 1'
#
loop_
_entity.id
_entity.type
_entity.pdbx_description
1 polymer ?
#
loop_
_entity_poly.entity_id
_entity_poly.type
_entity_poly.pdbx_seq_one_letter_code
_entity_poly.pdbx_strand_id
1 'polypeptide(L)'
;MNEMTFTVDEAIEFSKQGRIEEWVHLFLNSIGDNVPFSEGLKLEKRNWTGPLLISLDKLKRCCGPEDNMEYFNAPEEWEVEINKFRQLIRNGWEMPPLIAQHEGKELKVNDGNHRLEAMNREGIEKCWVIIWNTHCQDNINDFK
;
A
#
# COMPACT_ATOMS: atom_id res chain seq x y z
N MET A 1 -21.36 -4.40 14.47
CA MET A 1 -20.00 -4.10 13.99
C MET A 1 -20.07 -2.74 13.35
N ASN A 2 -19.26 -1.78 13.79
CA ASN A 2 -19.14 -0.54 13.03
C ASN A 2 -18.58 -0.90 11.65
N GLU A 3 -19.12 -0.28 10.61
CA GLU A 3 -18.62 -0.41 9.25
C GLU A 3 -17.20 0.16 9.21
N MET A 4 -16.22 -0.63 8.75
CA MET A 4 -14.82 -0.19 8.68
C MET A 4 -14.66 0.82 7.54
N THR A 5 -13.92 1.89 7.79
CA THR A 5 -13.67 2.94 6.80
C THR A 5 -12.28 2.86 6.17
N PHE A 6 -11.42 1.99 6.69
CA PHE A 6 -10.06 1.70 6.24
C PHE A 6 -9.16 2.94 6.18
N THR A 7 -9.31 3.83 7.16
CA THR A 7 -8.43 5.00 7.33
C THR A 7 -7.09 4.61 7.93
N VAL A 8 -6.14 5.53 7.86
CA VAL A 8 -4.83 5.40 8.53
C VAL A 8 -4.99 5.23 10.04
N ASP A 9 -5.91 5.97 10.67
CA ASP A 9 -6.13 5.91 12.12
C ASP A 9 -6.64 4.53 12.56
N GLU A 10 -7.54 3.92 11.77
CA GLU A 10 -7.97 2.54 12.00
C GLU A 10 -6.78 1.57 11.88
N ALA A 11 -5.95 1.72 10.85
CA ALA A 11 -4.77 0.87 10.68
C ALA A 11 -3.76 1.03 11.84
N ILE A 12 -3.56 2.26 12.34
CA ILE A 12 -2.74 2.53 13.52
C ILE A 12 -3.30 1.82 14.75
N GLU A 13 -4.61 1.85 14.96
CA GLU A 13 -5.25 1.20 16.10
C GLU A 13 -5.13 -0.33 16.04
N PHE A 14 -5.34 -0.94 14.87
CA PHE A 14 -5.09 -2.36 14.66
C PHE A 14 -3.63 -2.72 14.93
N SER A 15 -2.68 -1.88 14.50
CA SER A 15 -1.26 -2.10 14.75
C SER A 15 -0.90 -2.07 16.24
N LYS A 16 -1.43 -1.10 17.01
CA LYS A 16 -1.22 -1.01 18.47
C LYS A 16 -1.72 -2.25 19.21
N GLN A 17 -2.74 -2.92 18.66
CA GLN A 17 -3.30 -4.14 19.21
C GLN A 17 -2.60 -5.42 18.71
N GLY A 18 -1.56 -5.31 17.88
CA GLY A 18 -0.89 -6.46 17.26
C GLY A 18 -1.72 -7.17 16.19
N ARG A 19 -2.70 -6.47 15.59
CA ARG A 19 -3.70 -7.01 14.66
C ARG A 19 -3.57 -6.43 13.24
N ILE A 20 -2.43 -5.85 12.89
CA ILE A 20 -2.27 -5.20 11.57
C ILE A 20 -2.49 -6.16 10.39
N GLU A 21 -2.13 -7.43 10.55
CA GLU A 21 -2.41 -8.47 9.55
C GLU A 21 -3.90 -8.65 9.30
N GLU A 22 -4.72 -8.63 10.35
CA GLU A 22 -6.18 -8.70 10.25
C GLU A 22 -6.73 -7.50 9.46
N TRP A 23 -6.24 -6.29 9.76
CA TRP A 23 -6.62 -5.08 9.03
C TRP A 23 -6.31 -5.20 7.54
N VAL A 24 -5.11 -5.69 7.19
CA VAL A 24 -4.69 -5.90 5.79
C VAL A 24 -5.61 -6.87 5.08
N HIS A 25 -5.93 -8.01 5.68
CA HIS A 25 -6.86 -8.95 5.07
C HIS A 25 -8.28 -8.38 4.93
N LEU A 26 -8.80 -7.67 5.93
CA LEU A 26 -10.11 -7.02 5.83
C LEU A 26 -10.15 -5.98 4.70
N PHE A 27 -9.09 -5.20 4.53
CA PHE A 27 -8.98 -4.20 3.47
C PHE A 27 -8.94 -4.84 2.08
N LEU A 28 -8.03 -5.81 1.88
CA LEU A 28 -7.84 -6.48 0.59
C LEU A 28 -9.08 -7.28 0.14
N ASN A 29 -9.88 -7.78 1.08
CA ASN A 29 -11.14 -8.50 0.80
C ASN A 29 -12.38 -7.57 0.75
N SER A 30 -12.18 -6.25 0.79
CA SER A 30 -13.26 -5.25 0.71
C SER A 30 -12.94 -4.17 -0.32
N ILE A 31 -12.77 -2.92 0.11
CA ILE A 31 -12.57 -1.78 -0.80
C ILE A 31 -11.20 -1.80 -1.50
N GLY A 32 -10.24 -2.57 -1.00
CA GLY A 32 -8.95 -2.78 -1.67
C GLY A 32 -9.05 -3.71 -2.88
N ASP A 33 -10.11 -4.53 -2.96
CA ASP A 33 -10.45 -5.42 -4.07
C ASP A 33 -9.27 -6.22 -4.64
N ASN A 34 -8.47 -6.81 -3.75
CA ASN A 34 -7.26 -7.54 -4.09
C ASN A 34 -7.18 -8.88 -3.32
N VAL A 35 -8.24 -9.67 -3.47
CA VAL A 35 -8.41 -11.00 -2.88
C VAL A 35 -7.22 -11.93 -3.21
N PRO A 36 -6.70 -12.00 -4.45
CA PRO A 36 -5.56 -12.87 -4.76
C PRO A 36 -4.31 -12.52 -3.95
N PHE A 37 -4.04 -11.24 -3.70
CA PHE A 37 -2.93 -10.83 -2.85
C PHE A 37 -3.15 -11.23 -1.40
N SER A 38 -4.37 -11.06 -0.86
CA SER A 38 -4.74 -11.56 0.47
C SER A 38 -4.49 -13.07 0.60
N GLU A 39 -4.91 -13.87 -0.38
CA GLU A 39 -4.69 -15.32 -0.33
C GLU A 39 -3.21 -15.68 -0.46
N GLY A 40 -2.45 -14.98 -1.30
CA GLY A 40 -1.00 -15.16 -1.43
C GLY A 40 -0.24 -14.84 -0.14
N LEU A 41 -0.69 -13.84 0.62
CA LEU A 41 -0.12 -13.50 1.92
C LEU A 41 -0.30 -14.62 2.96
N LYS A 42 -1.38 -15.41 2.88
CA LYS A 42 -1.68 -16.51 3.82
C LYS A 42 -0.86 -17.77 3.59
N LEU A 43 -0.13 -17.88 2.48
CA LEU A 43 0.64 -19.08 2.12
C LEU A 43 1.80 -19.35 3.09
N GLU A 44 2.29 -18.32 3.79
CA GLU A 44 3.31 -18.45 4.83
C GLU A 44 3.12 -17.35 5.87
N LYS A 45 3.79 -17.49 7.01
CA LYS A 45 3.82 -16.45 8.04
C LYS A 45 4.49 -15.17 7.50
N ARG A 46 3.93 -14.02 7.87
CA ARG A 46 4.45 -12.69 7.53
C ARG A 46 4.91 -11.96 8.79
N ASN A 47 5.96 -11.18 8.67
CA ASN A 47 6.31 -10.15 9.65
C ASN A 47 5.73 -8.84 9.15
N TRP A 48 5.10 -8.08 10.03
CA TRP A 48 4.40 -6.84 9.69
C TRP A 48 4.96 -5.67 10.46
N THR A 49 5.12 -4.53 9.78
CA THR A 49 5.63 -3.29 10.36
C THR A 49 4.76 -2.11 9.91
N GLY A 50 4.46 -1.20 10.83
CA GLY A 50 3.71 0.03 10.55
C GLY A 50 2.22 -0.04 10.95
N PRO A 51 1.38 0.89 10.48
CA PRO A 51 1.66 1.87 9.42
C PRO A 51 2.81 2.84 9.76
N LEU A 52 3.65 3.17 8.77
CA LEU A 52 4.73 4.15 8.88
C LEU A 52 4.55 5.25 7.82
N LEU A 53 4.93 6.48 8.16
CA LEU A 53 4.99 7.58 7.19
C LEU A 53 6.31 7.53 6.44
N ILE A 54 6.27 7.15 5.15
CA ILE A 54 7.44 6.87 4.30
C ILE A 54 7.50 7.87 3.15
N SER A 55 8.71 8.30 2.78
CA SER A 55 8.94 9.13 1.59
C SER A 55 8.66 8.34 0.31
N LEU A 56 7.99 8.96 -0.67
CA LEU A 56 7.60 8.29 -1.92
C LEU A 56 8.81 7.83 -2.75
N ASP A 57 9.95 8.52 -2.64
CA ASP A 57 11.21 8.18 -3.33
C ASP A 57 11.82 6.84 -2.87
N LYS A 58 11.40 6.33 -1.69
CA LYS A 58 11.78 5.01 -1.17
C LYS A 58 10.88 3.88 -1.68
N LEU A 59 9.77 4.20 -2.35
CA LEU A 59 8.78 3.24 -2.80
C LEU A 59 8.95 2.94 -4.29
N LYS A 60 8.90 1.66 -4.63
CA LYS A 60 9.03 1.18 -6.01
C LYS A 60 7.72 0.58 -6.48
N ARG A 61 7.20 1.08 -7.60
CA ARG A 61 6.07 0.46 -8.28
C ARG A 61 6.45 -0.91 -8.83
N CYS A 62 5.53 -1.86 -8.75
CA CYS A 62 5.59 -3.11 -9.52
C CYS A 62 4.51 -3.18 -10.62
N CYS A 63 3.58 -2.21 -10.64
CA CYS A 63 2.52 -2.09 -11.64
C CYS A 63 2.62 -0.74 -12.37
N GLY A 64 2.40 -0.77 -13.69
CA GLY A 64 2.44 0.41 -14.55
C GLY A 64 2.39 0.10 -16.04
N PRO A 65 2.35 1.15 -16.89
CA PRO A 65 2.30 1.03 -18.33
C PRO A 65 3.66 0.80 -18.99
N GLU A 66 4.75 0.83 -18.21
CA GLU A 66 6.09 0.59 -18.73
C GLU A 66 6.31 -0.90 -19.07
N ASP A 67 6.94 -1.19 -20.21
CA ASP A 67 7.11 -2.55 -20.75
C ASP A 67 7.81 -3.55 -19.79
N ASN A 68 8.56 -3.03 -18.82
CA ASN A 68 9.35 -3.82 -17.86
C ASN A 68 8.67 -3.96 -16.48
N MET A 69 7.39 -3.59 -16.35
CA MET A 69 6.65 -3.77 -15.11
C MET A 69 6.32 -5.25 -14.86
N GLU A 70 6.41 -5.67 -13.59
CA GLU A 70 6.01 -7.02 -13.15
C GLU A 70 4.53 -7.27 -13.46
N TYR A 71 3.70 -6.23 -13.27
CA TYR A 71 2.29 -6.20 -13.61
C TYR A 71 2.02 -5.07 -14.60
N PHE A 72 1.99 -5.41 -15.88
CA PHE A 72 1.65 -4.45 -16.94
C PHE A 72 0.19 -4.01 -16.83
N ASN A 73 -0.04 -2.70 -16.91
CA ASN A 73 -1.37 -2.11 -17.03
C ASN A 73 -1.39 -1.17 -18.25
N ALA A 74 -2.31 -1.40 -19.18
CA ALA A 74 -2.37 -0.64 -20.43
C ALA A 74 -2.40 0.88 -20.16
N PRO A 75 -1.67 1.70 -20.95
CA PRO A 75 -1.57 3.14 -20.74
C PRO A 75 -2.92 3.85 -20.58
N GLU A 76 -3.93 3.45 -21.37
CA GLU A 76 -5.25 4.06 -21.35
C GLU A 76 -5.99 3.78 -20.03
N GLU A 77 -5.90 2.55 -19.52
CA GLU A 77 -6.50 2.15 -18.24
C GLU A 77 -5.75 2.76 -17.06
N TRP A 78 -4.42 2.78 -17.14
CA TRP A 78 -3.54 3.39 -16.15
C TRP A 78 -3.92 4.86 -15.96
N GLU A 79 -3.97 5.65 -17.03
CA GLU A 79 -4.27 7.08 -16.95
C GLU A 79 -5.69 7.36 -16.43
N VAL A 80 -6.68 6.50 -16.72
CA VAL A 80 -8.03 6.63 -16.16
C VAL A 80 -8.01 6.49 -14.63
N GLU A 81 -7.37 5.44 -14.11
CA GLU A 81 -7.30 5.22 -12.66
C GLU A 81 -6.44 6.28 -11.95
N ILE A 82 -5.33 6.71 -12.55
CA ILE A 82 -4.51 7.80 -12.00
C ILE A 82 -5.34 9.08 -11.86
N ASN A 83 -6.09 9.47 -12.90
CA ASN A 83 -6.87 10.72 -12.86
C ASN A 83 -8.00 10.67 -11.81
N LYS A 84 -8.63 9.51 -11.63
CA LYS A 84 -9.60 9.27 -10.55
C LYS A 84 -8.97 9.47 -9.17
N PHE A 85 -7.81 8.85 -8.90
CA PHE A 85 -7.14 9.02 -7.60
C PHE A 85 -6.65 10.44 -7.36
N ARG A 86 -6.12 11.13 -8.39
CA ARG A 86 -5.75 12.54 -8.28
C ARG A 86 -6.94 13.42 -7.92
N GLN A 87 -8.11 13.17 -8.50
CA GLN A 87 -9.33 13.90 -8.13
C GLN A 87 -9.74 13.64 -6.68
N LEU A 88 -9.69 12.39 -6.21
CA LEU A 88 -9.96 12.04 -4.82
C LEU A 88 -8.99 12.74 -3.85
N ILE A 89 -7.69 12.73 -4.15
CA ILE A 89 -6.66 13.43 -3.37
C ILE A 89 -6.98 14.92 -3.26
N ARG A 90 -7.28 15.59 -4.37
CA ARG A 90 -7.65 17.02 -4.39
C ARG A 90 -8.91 17.34 -3.60
N ASN A 91 -9.83 16.38 -3.51
CA ASN A 91 -11.06 16.50 -2.75
C ASN A 91 -10.88 16.18 -1.26
N GLY A 92 -9.65 15.92 -0.79
CA GLY A 92 -9.36 15.64 0.61
C GLY A 92 -9.63 14.20 1.03
N TRP A 93 -9.58 13.24 0.10
CA TRP A 93 -9.77 11.83 0.43
C TRP A 93 -8.69 11.33 1.40
N GLU A 94 -9.11 10.75 2.52
CA GLU A 94 -8.24 10.05 3.45
C GLU A 94 -7.85 8.69 2.89
N MET A 95 -6.72 8.70 2.19
CA MET A 95 -6.22 7.51 1.51
C MET A 95 -5.81 6.42 2.52
N PRO A 96 -6.26 5.16 2.34
CA PRO A 96 -5.74 4.04 3.12
C PRO A 96 -4.22 3.89 2.94
N PRO A 97 -3.49 3.35 3.93
CA PRO A 97 -2.08 3.02 3.74
C PRO A 97 -1.83 2.18 2.47
N LEU A 98 -0.67 2.37 1.85
CA LEU A 98 -0.16 1.44 0.84
C LEU A 98 0.33 0.16 1.53
N ILE A 99 0.38 -0.96 0.80
CA ILE A 99 0.96 -2.20 1.30
C ILE A 99 2.20 -2.53 0.47
N ALA A 100 3.35 -2.60 1.13
CA ALA A 100 4.64 -2.81 0.47
C ALA A 100 5.41 -3.97 1.07
N GLN A 101 6.07 -4.74 0.22
CA GLN A 101 7.03 -5.75 0.62
C GLN A 101 8.39 -5.10 0.84
N HIS A 102 9.03 -5.41 1.96
CA HIS A 102 10.45 -5.17 2.12
C HIS A 102 11.24 -6.36 1.56
N GLU A 103 12.01 -6.11 0.51
CA GLU A 103 12.89 -7.08 -0.12
C GLU A 103 14.29 -6.48 -0.32
N GLY A 104 15.26 -6.97 0.45
CA GLY A 104 16.65 -6.51 0.39
C GLY A 104 16.84 -5.07 0.87
N LYS A 105 16.85 -4.10 -0.06
CA LYS A 105 16.99 -2.66 0.22
C LYS A 105 15.83 -1.84 -0.34
N GLU A 106 14.83 -2.49 -0.93
CA GLU A 106 13.74 -1.82 -1.64
C GLU A 106 12.40 -2.08 -0.93
N LEU A 107 11.51 -1.08 -0.98
CA LEU A 107 10.09 -1.24 -0.63
C LEU A 107 9.27 -1.32 -1.91
N LYS A 108 8.89 -2.54 -2.29
CA LYS A 108 8.07 -2.79 -3.48
C LYS A 108 6.59 -2.68 -3.11
N VAL A 109 5.85 -1.77 -3.74
CA VAL A 109 4.43 -1.58 -3.47
C VAL A 109 3.61 -2.68 -4.14
N ASN A 110 3.04 -3.58 -3.35
CA ASN A 110 2.19 -4.66 -3.87
C ASN A 110 0.72 -4.25 -3.94
N ASP A 111 0.29 -3.26 -3.14
CA ASP A 111 -1.05 -2.67 -3.22
C ASP A 111 -1.00 -1.15 -3.16
N GLY A 112 -1.67 -0.50 -4.13
CA GLY A 112 -1.75 0.95 -4.26
C GLY A 112 -0.73 1.58 -5.22
N ASN A 113 -0.31 0.87 -6.27
CA ASN A 113 0.58 1.41 -7.32
C ASN A 113 -0.01 2.65 -8.02
N HIS A 114 -1.29 2.65 -8.39
CA HIS A 114 -1.96 3.82 -8.96
C HIS A 114 -2.04 4.99 -7.98
N ARG A 115 -2.27 4.69 -6.69
CA ARG A 115 -2.27 5.70 -5.62
C ARG A 115 -0.90 6.34 -5.46
N LEU A 116 0.17 5.55 -5.49
CA LEU A 116 1.55 6.04 -5.45
C LEU A 116 1.85 7.00 -6.61
N GLU A 117 1.51 6.62 -7.83
CA GLU A 117 1.71 7.48 -9.01
C GLU A 117 0.86 8.76 -8.94
N ALA A 118 -0.41 8.65 -8.52
CA ALA A 118 -1.27 9.81 -8.34
C ALA A 118 -0.69 10.80 -7.31
N MET A 119 -0.18 10.30 -6.18
CA MET A 119 0.48 11.12 -5.17
C MET A 119 1.75 11.80 -5.71
N ASN A 120 2.59 11.09 -6.47
CA ASN A 120 3.76 11.67 -7.13
C ASN A 120 3.37 12.83 -8.05
N ARG A 121 2.31 12.66 -8.86
CA ARG A 121 1.81 13.70 -9.77
C ARG A 121 1.17 14.90 -9.07
N GLU A 122 0.68 14.71 -7.84
CA GLU A 122 0.16 15.80 -6.99
C GLU A 122 1.24 16.43 -6.10
N GLY A 123 2.50 15.99 -6.18
CA GLY A 123 3.61 16.55 -5.42
C GLY A 123 3.58 16.19 -3.92
N ILE A 124 2.92 15.10 -3.55
CA ILE A 124 2.94 14.58 -2.18
C ILE A 124 4.29 13.91 -1.92
N GLU A 125 4.94 14.26 -0.82
CA GLU A 125 6.30 13.76 -0.52
C GLU A 125 6.31 12.47 0.30
N LYS A 126 5.28 12.26 1.14
CA LYS A 126 5.19 11.12 2.05
C LYS A 126 3.79 10.50 2.08
N CYS A 127 3.72 9.20 2.31
CA CYS A 127 2.46 8.48 2.50
C CYS A 127 2.56 7.43 3.61
N TRP A 128 1.42 6.99 4.10
CA TRP A 128 1.34 5.90 5.06
C TRP A 128 1.50 4.55 4.37
N VAL A 129 2.32 3.68 4.93
CA VAL A 129 2.65 2.36 4.36
C VAL A 129 2.66 1.31 5.45
N ILE A 130 2.02 0.17 5.19
CA ILE A 130 2.15 -1.06 5.95
C ILE A 130 3.16 -1.93 5.22
N ILE A 131 4.21 -2.34 5.93
CA ILE A 131 5.33 -3.08 5.37
C ILE A 131 5.21 -4.55 5.81
N TRP A 132 5.49 -5.47 4.89
CA TRP A 132 5.55 -6.88 5.18
C TRP A 132 6.80 -7.54 4.62
N ASN A 133 7.21 -8.66 5.21
CA ASN A 133 8.21 -9.56 4.64
C ASN A 133 8.08 -10.97 5.23
N THR A 134 8.82 -11.93 4.68
CA THR A 134 8.83 -13.34 5.14
C THR A 134 10.02 -13.68 6.05
N HIS A 135 11.12 -12.93 5.99
CA HIS A 135 12.41 -13.38 6.53
C HIS A 135 12.81 -12.81 7.90
N CYS A 136 12.44 -11.56 8.23
CA CYS A 136 12.86 -10.91 9.48
C CYS A 136 11.91 -9.78 9.88
N GLN A 137 11.80 -9.44 11.16
CA GLN A 137 11.10 -8.20 11.52
C GLN A 137 11.92 -6.99 11.01
N ASP A 138 11.27 -6.05 10.32
CA ASP A 138 11.95 -4.86 9.81
C ASP A 138 12.48 -3.98 10.95
N ASN A 139 13.65 -3.38 10.73
CA ASN A 139 14.09 -2.28 11.57
C ASN A 139 13.46 -0.98 11.07
N ILE A 140 12.57 -0.40 11.88
CA ILE A 140 11.83 0.83 11.54
C ILE A 140 12.78 1.99 11.13
N ASN A 141 14.03 1.99 11.60
CA ASN A 141 15.02 3.01 11.25
C ASN A 141 15.46 2.96 9.78
N ASP A 142 15.31 1.82 9.10
CA ASP A 142 15.74 1.66 7.71
C ASP A 142 14.87 2.50 6.75
N PHE A 143 13.68 2.90 7.19
CA PHE A 143 12.66 3.52 6.32
C PHE A 143 12.24 4.94 6.74
N LYS A 144 12.62 5.40 7.94
CA LYS A 144 12.34 6.78 8.40
C LYS A 144 13.15 7.85 7.68
#